data_AF-A0A926CH81-F1
#
_entry.id   AF-A0A926CH81-F1
#
_cell.length_a   1.000
_cell.length_b   1.000
_cell.length_c   1.000
_cell.angle_alpha   90.00
_cell.angle_beta   90.00
_cell.angle_gamma   90.00
#
_symmetry.space_group_name_H-M   'P 1'
#
loop_
_entity.id
_entity.type
_entity.pdbx_description
1 polymer ?
#
loop_
_entity_poly.entity_id
_entity_poly.type
_entity_poly.pdbx_seq_one_letter_code
_entity_poly.pdbx_strand_id
1 'polypeptide(L)'
;MLTQPVPVEAPAPGRAEIALALFDGAVRAHALAPEHRPLLLLAAQYFEHVRQQGLERPARAARDLVLAQPIDGLNAEAQSLVASAVAFQSERIKRDQELAFLRLNERDKHSALQLAAILSLSEALAANSARVQVAPLLRDGTGETVVTVAGERAAHAIEAASDRDWRWLEALGPITIRPAAPEERLPILPSIEHAHTIGEAPPGVIGEQDFAENARRSLRRHFEKMLARESEVRS
;
A
#
# COMPACT_ATOMS: atom_id res chain seq x y z
N MET A 1 -44.77 -21.56 5.61
CA MET A 1 -43.37 -21.46 6.09
C MET A 1 -42.66 -20.47 5.20
N LEU A 2 -42.32 -19.29 5.71
CA LEU A 2 -41.57 -18.28 4.97
C LEU A 2 -40.10 -18.69 5.02
N THR A 3 -39.55 -19.07 3.88
CA THR A 3 -38.12 -19.27 3.69
C THR A 3 -37.44 -17.93 3.94
N GLN A 4 -36.76 -17.77 5.08
CA GLN A 4 -35.88 -16.62 5.25
C GLN A 4 -34.81 -16.68 4.16
N PRO A 5 -34.53 -15.56 3.46
CA PRO A 5 -33.41 -15.54 2.54
C PRO A 5 -32.15 -15.86 3.35
N VAL A 6 -31.44 -16.90 2.94
CA VAL A 6 -30.08 -17.16 3.41
C VAL A 6 -29.31 -15.86 3.14
N PRO A 7 -28.72 -15.21 4.17
CA PRO A 7 -27.93 -14.01 3.93
C PRO A 7 -26.82 -14.40 2.96
N VAL A 8 -26.84 -13.79 1.78
CA VAL A 8 -25.73 -13.87 0.83
C VAL A 8 -24.51 -13.39 1.61
N GLU A 9 -23.59 -14.30 1.92
CA GLU A 9 -22.35 -13.95 2.58
C GLU A 9 -21.67 -12.89 1.71
N ALA A 10 -21.49 -11.70 2.28
CA ALA A 10 -20.72 -10.67 1.61
C ALA A 10 -19.34 -11.24 1.27
N PRO A 11 -18.82 -11.01 0.04
CA PRO A 11 -17.52 -11.50 -0.36
C PRO A 11 -16.45 -11.04 0.65
N ALA A 12 -15.42 -11.87 0.84
CA ALA A 12 -14.31 -11.50 1.70
C ALA A 12 -13.70 -10.18 1.21
N PRO A 13 -13.41 -9.22 2.11
CA PRO A 13 -12.87 -7.93 1.70
C PRO A 13 -11.50 -8.10 1.06
N GLY A 14 -11.26 -7.33 -0.01
CA GLY A 14 -9.95 -7.27 -0.64
C GLY A 14 -8.92 -6.53 0.21
N ARG A 15 -7.67 -6.53 -0.26
CA ARG A 15 -6.57 -5.85 0.46
C ARG A 15 -6.83 -4.35 0.59
N ALA A 16 -7.32 -3.70 -0.46
CA ALA A 16 -7.55 -2.26 -0.47
C ALA A 16 -8.57 -1.85 0.60
N GLU A 17 -9.65 -2.61 0.74
CA GLU A 17 -10.68 -2.43 1.75
C GLU A 17 -10.11 -2.53 3.16
N ILE A 18 -9.31 -3.57 3.42
CA ILE A 18 -8.66 -3.76 4.72
C ILE A 18 -7.65 -2.66 5.00
N ALA A 19 -6.85 -2.24 4.00
CA ALA A 19 -5.89 -1.16 4.15
C ALA A 19 -6.58 0.16 4.52
N LEU A 20 -7.70 0.49 3.87
CA LEU A 20 -8.48 1.67 4.22
C LEU A 20 -9.13 1.56 5.60
N ALA A 21 -9.64 0.37 5.98
CA ALA A 21 -10.18 0.16 7.33
C ALA A 21 -9.11 0.35 8.42
N LEU A 22 -7.88 -0.13 8.18
CA LEU A 22 -6.71 0.10 9.05
C LEU A 22 -6.35 1.58 9.13
N PHE A 23 -6.28 2.26 7.99
CA PHE A 23 -5.99 3.69 7.94
C PHE A 23 -7.04 4.51 8.70
N ASP A 24 -8.32 4.28 8.41
CA ASP A 24 -9.44 5.03 8.97
C ASP A 24 -9.55 4.80 10.50
N GLY A 25 -9.25 3.60 10.97
CA GLY A 25 -9.17 3.29 12.41
C GLY A 25 -7.94 3.91 13.08
N ALA A 26 -6.82 4.04 12.37
CA ALA A 26 -5.55 4.56 12.88
C ALA A 26 -5.45 6.09 12.85
N VAL A 27 -6.21 6.77 11.96
CA VAL A 27 -6.00 8.18 11.60
C VAL A 27 -5.92 9.13 12.80
N ARG A 28 -6.81 8.94 13.79
CA ARG A 28 -6.90 9.82 14.96
C ARG A 28 -5.80 9.56 15.99
N ALA A 29 -5.41 8.30 16.18
CA ALA A 29 -4.44 7.93 17.20
C ALA A 29 -2.99 8.21 16.76
N HIS A 30 -2.73 8.11 15.45
CA HIS A 30 -1.38 8.17 14.89
C HIS A 30 -1.13 9.44 14.07
N ALA A 31 -2.04 10.41 14.15
CA ALA A 31 -1.98 11.67 13.40
C ALA A 31 -1.71 11.46 11.90
N LEU A 32 -2.28 10.41 11.30
CA LEU A 32 -2.15 10.17 9.87
C LEU A 32 -2.84 11.32 9.12
N ALA A 33 -2.15 11.87 8.13
CA ALA A 33 -2.69 12.95 7.33
C ALA A 33 -3.84 12.41 6.44
N PRO A 34 -5.08 12.92 6.55
CA PRO A 34 -6.23 12.41 5.78
C PRO A 34 -6.00 12.39 4.26
N GLU A 35 -5.18 13.31 3.75
CA GLU A 35 -4.75 13.38 2.35
C GLU A 35 -3.97 12.14 1.87
N HIS A 36 -3.44 11.32 2.79
CA HIS A 36 -2.76 10.07 2.45
C HIS A 36 -3.70 8.90 2.18
N ARG A 37 -4.97 9.00 2.57
CA ARG A 37 -5.98 7.95 2.33
C ARG A 37 -6.11 7.58 0.84
N PRO A 38 -6.28 8.53 -0.10
CA PRO A 38 -6.30 8.20 -1.54
C PRO A 38 -4.95 7.68 -2.05
N LEU A 39 -3.83 8.12 -1.50
CA LEU A 39 -2.49 7.61 -1.87
C LEU A 39 -2.32 6.14 -1.47
N LEU A 40 -2.81 5.77 -0.28
CA LEU A 40 -2.82 4.39 0.19
C LEU A 40 -3.69 3.49 -0.70
N LEU A 41 -4.88 3.96 -1.09
CA LEU A 41 -5.74 3.25 -2.01
C LEU A 41 -5.04 3.00 -3.34
N LEU A 42 -4.41 4.03 -3.90
CA LEU A 42 -3.68 3.93 -5.15
C LEU A 42 -2.51 2.93 -5.05
N ALA A 43 -1.72 3.00 -3.98
CA ALA A 43 -0.65 2.05 -3.70
C ALA A 43 -1.17 0.60 -3.64
N ALA A 44 -2.29 0.38 -2.93
CA ALA A 44 -2.92 -0.93 -2.86
C ALA A 44 -3.39 -1.42 -4.24
N GLN A 45 -3.96 -0.56 -5.08
CA GLN A 45 -4.42 -0.93 -6.43
C GLN A 45 -3.27 -1.31 -7.37
N TYR A 46 -2.18 -0.53 -7.40
CA TYR A 46 -1.02 -0.83 -8.24
C TYR A 46 -0.36 -2.17 -7.88
N PHE A 47 -0.20 -2.45 -6.58
CA PHE A 47 0.34 -3.73 -6.16
C PHE A 47 -0.60 -4.88 -6.52
N GLU A 48 -1.92 -4.70 -6.39
CA GLU A 48 -2.87 -5.76 -6.72
C GLU A 48 -2.87 -6.10 -8.21
N HIS A 49 -2.84 -5.07 -9.06
CA HIS A 49 -2.71 -5.23 -10.50
C HIS A 49 -1.47 -6.03 -10.89
N VAL A 50 -0.31 -5.69 -10.31
CA VAL A 50 0.95 -6.41 -10.57
C VAL A 50 0.92 -7.84 -10.01
N ARG A 51 0.34 -8.03 -8.82
CA ARG A 51 0.19 -9.36 -8.20
C ARG A 51 -0.65 -10.29 -9.07
N GLN A 52 -1.72 -9.80 -9.67
CA GLN A 52 -2.60 -10.56 -10.56
C GLN A 52 -1.91 -11.00 -11.86
N GLN A 53 -0.85 -10.30 -12.28
CA GLN A 53 -0.02 -10.69 -13.41
C GLN A 53 1.00 -11.79 -13.07
N GLY A 54 1.15 -12.16 -11.79
CA GLY A 54 2.07 -13.20 -11.36
C GLY A 54 3.55 -12.83 -11.49
N LEU A 55 3.89 -11.54 -11.53
CA LEU A 55 5.27 -11.09 -11.69
C LEU A 55 6.14 -11.47 -10.48
N GLU A 56 7.39 -11.82 -10.74
CA GLU A 56 8.39 -11.98 -9.69
C GLU A 56 8.62 -10.63 -9.00
N ARG A 57 8.62 -10.63 -7.65
CA ARG A 57 8.80 -9.43 -6.81
C ARG A 57 7.75 -8.34 -7.10
N PRO A 58 6.48 -8.57 -6.74
CA PRO A 58 5.37 -7.68 -7.08
C PRO A 58 5.50 -6.28 -6.49
N ALA A 59 6.15 -6.09 -5.33
CA ALA A 59 6.36 -4.75 -4.76
C ALA A 59 7.29 -3.90 -5.62
N ARG A 60 8.43 -4.45 -6.03
CA ARG A 60 9.34 -3.76 -6.94
C ARG A 60 8.67 -3.43 -8.28
N ALA A 61 8.00 -4.40 -8.90
CA ALA A 61 7.33 -4.18 -10.17
C ALA A 61 6.19 -3.15 -10.07
N ALA A 62 5.41 -3.15 -8.99
CA ALA A 62 4.38 -2.14 -8.76
C ALA A 62 4.98 -0.75 -8.50
N ARG A 63 6.10 -0.65 -7.79
CA ARG A 63 6.83 0.62 -7.64
C ARG A 63 7.31 1.15 -8.99
N ASP A 64 7.90 0.29 -9.82
CA ASP A 64 8.38 0.68 -11.13
C ASP A 64 7.22 1.13 -12.03
N LEU A 65 6.06 0.46 -11.93
CA LEU A 65 4.83 0.84 -12.63
C LEU A 65 4.29 2.20 -12.17
N VAL A 66 4.28 2.47 -10.85
CA VAL A 66 3.91 3.79 -10.31
C VAL A 66 4.81 4.89 -10.85
N LEU A 67 6.12 4.63 -11.02
CA LEU A 67 7.09 5.64 -11.46
C LEU A 67 7.24 5.73 -12.99
N ALA A 68 6.62 4.84 -13.76
CA ALA A 68 6.81 4.75 -15.20
C ALA A 68 6.35 6.01 -15.94
N GLN A 69 5.29 6.65 -15.46
CA GLN A 69 4.73 7.87 -16.02
C GLN A 69 4.08 8.73 -14.94
N PRO A 70 4.00 10.07 -15.12
CA PRO A 70 3.23 10.93 -14.22
C PRO A 70 1.79 10.43 -14.09
N ILE A 71 1.26 10.42 -12.87
CA ILE A 71 -0.12 10.07 -12.58
C ILE A 71 -0.94 11.35 -12.49
N ASP A 72 -2.02 11.43 -13.27
CA ASP A 72 -2.90 12.60 -13.28
C ASP A 72 -3.42 12.90 -11.87
N GLY A 73 -3.31 14.17 -11.45
CA GLY A 73 -3.70 14.62 -10.12
C GLY A 73 -2.66 14.38 -9.01
N LEU A 74 -1.54 13.73 -9.29
CA LEU A 74 -0.41 13.62 -8.34
C LEU A 74 0.74 14.53 -8.75
N ASN A 75 1.31 15.22 -7.75
CA ASN A 75 2.62 15.83 -7.91
C ASN A 75 3.72 14.77 -7.74
N ALA A 76 4.97 15.15 -8.06
CA ALA A 76 6.10 14.22 -8.02
C ALA A 76 6.38 13.66 -6.62
N GLU A 77 6.11 14.42 -5.57
CA GLU A 77 6.30 14.03 -4.17
C GLU A 77 5.26 12.98 -3.75
N ALA A 78 3.98 13.22 -4.02
CA ALA A 78 2.89 12.28 -3.73
C ALA A 78 3.05 10.98 -4.53
N GLN A 79 3.47 11.06 -5.80
CA GLN A 79 3.79 9.88 -6.59
C GLN A 79 5.00 9.10 -6.04
N SER A 80 6.03 9.81 -5.55
CA SER A 80 7.17 9.19 -4.87
C SER A 80 6.80 8.56 -3.53
N LEU A 81 5.83 9.14 -2.81
CA LEU A 81 5.26 8.59 -1.58
C LEU A 81 4.53 7.28 -1.87
N VAL A 82 3.65 7.25 -2.88
CA VAL A 82 2.95 6.03 -3.34
C VAL A 82 3.95 4.95 -3.73
N ALA A 83 4.94 5.29 -4.56
CA ALA A 83 5.98 4.36 -4.98
C ALA A 83 6.78 3.77 -3.81
N SER A 84 7.13 4.61 -2.83
CA SER A 84 7.87 4.18 -1.63
C SER A 84 7.02 3.28 -0.74
N ALA A 85 5.74 3.63 -0.52
CA ALA A 85 4.83 2.82 0.28
C ALA A 85 4.65 1.41 -0.30
N VAL A 86 4.50 1.31 -1.62
CA VAL A 86 4.41 0.03 -2.34
C VAL A 86 5.68 -0.79 -2.19
N ALA A 87 6.86 -0.16 -2.34
CA ALA A 87 8.15 -0.84 -2.29
C ALA A 87 8.43 -1.46 -0.91
N PHE A 88 8.14 -0.73 0.17
CA PHE A 88 8.47 -1.17 1.53
C PHE A 88 7.46 -2.14 2.17
N GLN A 89 6.32 -2.42 1.53
CA GLN A 89 5.27 -3.24 2.15
C GLN A 89 5.68 -4.72 2.33
N SER A 90 6.48 -5.29 1.42
CA SER A 90 6.84 -6.71 1.42
C SER A 90 8.33 -6.98 1.39
N GLU A 91 9.13 -6.05 0.89
CA GLU A 91 10.57 -6.27 0.68
C GLU A 91 11.41 -5.61 1.79
N ARG A 92 12.50 -6.28 2.19
CA ARG A 92 13.58 -5.64 2.96
C ARG A 92 14.46 -4.81 2.03
N ILE A 93 13.86 -3.81 1.37
CA ILE A 93 14.62 -2.81 0.64
C ILE A 93 15.30 -1.92 1.68
N LYS A 94 16.61 -1.71 1.53
CA LYS A 94 17.30 -0.78 2.41
C LYS A 94 16.87 0.65 2.07
N ARG A 95 16.48 1.42 3.10
CA ARG A 95 15.94 2.78 2.95
C ARG A 95 16.88 3.71 2.17
N ASP A 96 18.18 3.52 2.32
CA ASP A 96 19.26 4.27 1.66
C ASP A 96 19.44 3.91 0.17
N GLN A 97 18.73 2.90 -0.33
CA GLN A 97 18.83 2.44 -1.73
C GLN A 97 17.56 2.72 -2.55
N GLU A 98 16.46 3.14 -1.91
CA GLU A 98 15.20 3.43 -2.59
C GLU A 98 15.16 4.90 -3.03
N LEU A 99 15.42 5.15 -4.31
CA LEU A 99 15.53 6.51 -4.86
C LEU A 99 14.24 7.33 -4.69
N ALA A 100 13.06 6.70 -4.82
CA ALA A 100 11.79 7.39 -4.59
C ALA A 100 11.69 7.90 -3.14
N PHE A 101 12.16 7.11 -2.19
CA PHE A 101 12.16 7.43 -0.77
C PHE A 101 13.18 8.52 -0.41
N LEU A 102 14.36 8.48 -1.03
CA LEU A 102 15.41 9.48 -0.81
C LEU A 102 15.01 10.89 -1.28
N ARG A 103 14.09 10.99 -2.24
CA ARG A 103 13.57 12.27 -2.76
C ARG A 103 12.55 12.94 -1.83
N LEU A 104 11.95 12.18 -0.92
CA LEU A 104 10.97 12.68 0.01
C LEU A 104 11.64 13.53 1.10
N ASN A 105 10.92 14.52 1.61
CA ASN A 105 11.29 15.17 2.86
C ASN A 105 11.07 14.22 4.06
N GLU A 106 11.59 14.55 5.23
CA GLU A 106 11.50 13.65 6.41
C GLU A 106 10.05 13.34 6.84
N ARG A 107 9.12 14.29 6.68
CA ARG A 107 7.70 14.07 6.97
C ARG A 107 7.09 13.06 6.02
N ASP A 108 7.37 13.17 4.74
CA ASP A 108 6.83 12.28 3.71
C ASP A 108 7.51 10.90 3.74
N LYS A 109 8.79 10.83 4.14
CA LYS A 109 9.47 9.57 4.45
C LYS A 109 8.76 8.84 5.59
N HIS A 110 8.48 9.53 6.69
CA HIS A 110 7.74 8.94 7.80
C HIS A 110 6.35 8.46 7.33
N SER A 111 5.64 9.29 6.57
CA SER A 111 4.32 8.95 6.01
C SER A 111 4.37 7.73 5.08
N ALA A 112 5.39 7.62 4.22
CA ALA A 112 5.57 6.46 3.35
C ALA A 112 5.79 5.16 4.15
N LEU A 113 6.53 5.21 5.27
CA LEU A 113 6.72 4.05 6.15
C LEU A 113 5.43 3.66 6.87
N GLN A 114 4.64 4.64 7.32
CA GLN A 114 3.32 4.39 7.92
C GLN A 114 2.38 3.71 6.92
N LEU A 115 2.31 4.21 5.68
CA LEU A 115 1.49 3.58 4.63
C LEU A 115 1.99 2.18 4.28
N ALA A 116 3.31 1.98 4.18
CA ALA A 116 3.90 0.67 3.93
C ALA A 116 3.56 -0.35 5.03
N ALA A 117 3.57 0.08 6.30
CA ALA A 117 3.18 -0.77 7.43
C ALA A 117 1.69 -1.18 7.34
N ILE A 118 0.80 -0.23 7.02
CA ILE A 118 -0.63 -0.50 6.80
C ILE A 118 -0.82 -1.49 5.64
N LEU A 119 -0.13 -1.30 4.52
CA LEU A 119 -0.20 -2.21 3.37
C LEU A 119 0.29 -3.62 3.72
N SER A 120 1.43 -3.72 4.42
CA SER A 120 2.02 -5.01 4.83
C SER A 120 1.06 -5.84 5.69
N LEU A 121 0.42 -5.17 6.65
CA LEU A 121 -0.56 -5.78 7.54
C LEU A 121 -1.85 -6.15 6.79
N SER A 122 -2.34 -5.27 5.92
CA SER A 122 -3.53 -5.53 5.10
C SER A 122 -3.38 -6.76 4.20
N GLU A 123 -2.18 -6.99 3.63
CA GLU A 123 -1.89 -8.18 2.82
C GLU A 123 -1.97 -9.47 3.65
N ALA A 124 -1.45 -9.47 4.88
CA ALA A 124 -1.51 -10.65 5.75
C ALA A 124 -2.94 -11.04 6.12
N LEU A 125 -3.77 -10.04 6.37
CA LEU A 125 -5.18 -10.21 6.73
C LEU A 125 -6.02 -10.62 5.50
N ALA A 126 -5.77 -10.01 4.34
CA ALA A 126 -6.49 -10.30 3.09
C ALA A 126 -6.22 -11.73 2.58
N ALA A 127 -4.97 -12.21 2.67
CA ALA A 127 -4.59 -13.55 2.23
C ALA A 127 -5.37 -14.67 2.93
N ASN A 128 -5.92 -14.38 4.11
CA ASN A 128 -6.71 -15.32 4.90
C ASN A 128 -8.21 -15.01 4.90
N SER A 129 -8.71 -14.14 4.02
CA SER A 129 -10.13 -13.82 3.88
C SER A 129 -10.80 -13.41 5.20
N ALA A 130 -10.05 -12.74 6.08
CA ALA A 130 -10.54 -12.36 7.39
C ALA A 130 -11.34 -11.06 7.34
N ARG A 131 -12.37 -10.96 8.19
CA ARG A 131 -13.04 -9.68 8.49
C ARG A 131 -12.22 -8.95 9.55
N VAL A 132 -12.09 -7.63 9.40
CA VAL A 132 -11.20 -6.82 10.23
C VAL A 132 -11.95 -5.60 10.76
N GLN A 133 -11.77 -5.32 12.05
CA GLN A 133 -12.12 -4.05 12.68
C GLN A 133 -10.89 -3.50 13.38
N VAL A 134 -10.73 -2.18 13.33
CA VAL A 134 -9.56 -1.51 13.86
C VAL A 134 -10.04 -0.42 14.80
N ALA A 135 -9.57 -0.46 16.03
CA ALA A 135 -9.92 0.51 17.05
C ALA A 135 -8.64 0.96 17.77
N PRO A 136 -8.40 2.27 17.88
CA PRO A 136 -7.30 2.77 18.70
C PRO A 136 -7.67 2.61 20.18
N LEU A 137 -6.73 2.08 20.97
CA LEU A 137 -6.78 2.03 22.41
C LEU A 137 -5.81 3.06 22.99
N LEU A 138 -6.35 4.20 23.42
CA LEU A 138 -5.58 5.23 24.12
C LEU A 138 -5.47 4.88 25.60
N ARG A 139 -4.72 3.82 25.95
CA ARG A 139 -4.38 3.53 27.35
C ARG A 139 -3.19 4.40 27.75
N ASP A 140 -3.31 5.20 28.81
CA ASP A 140 -2.22 5.98 29.39
C ASP A 140 -1.44 6.88 28.42
N GLY A 141 -2.07 7.30 27.32
CA GLY A 141 -1.45 8.15 26.29
C GLY A 141 -0.45 7.43 25.37
N THR A 142 -0.33 6.10 25.45
CA THR A 142 0.63 5.32 24.64
C THR A 142 0.17 5.04 23.21
N GLY A 143 -1.11 5.24 22.90
CA GLY A 143 -1.62 5.14 21.53
C GLY A 143 -1.61 3.73 20.94
N GLU A 144 -1.82 2.69 21.75
CA GLU A 144 -1.89 1.31 21.27
C GLU A 144 -3.01 1.12 20.23
N THR A 145 -2.74 0.37 19.16
CA THR A 145 -3.77 0.00 18.18
C THR A 145 -4.28 -1.41 18.46
N VAL A 146 -5.59 -1.61 18.52
CA VAL A 146 -6.18 -2.94 18.62
C VAL A 146 -6.84 -3.30 17.29
N VAL A 147 -6.33 -4.36 16.65
CA VAL A 147 -6.92 -4.95 15.45
C VAL A 147 -7.67 -6.20 15.86
N THR A 148 -8.97 -6.20 15.61
CA THR A 148 -9.87 -7.31 15.89
C THR A 148 -10.17 -8.06 14.60
N VAL A 149 -9.95 -9.36 14.61
CA VAL A 149 -10.05 -10.22 13.43
C VAL A 149 -11.13 -11.27 13.64
N ALA A 150 -12.03 -11.43 12.66
CA ALA A 150 -13.07 -12.45 12.67
C ALA A 150 -13.10 -13.25 11.35
N GLY A 151 -13.77 -14.40 11.39
CA GLY A 151 -13.93 -15.30 10.25
C GLY A 151 -13.30 -16.66 10.49
N GLU A 152 -13.62 -17.61 9.62
CA GLU A 152 -13.20 -19.02 9.73
C GLU A 152 -11.66 -19.18 9.82
N ARG A 153 -10.93 -18.27 9.16
CA ARG A 153 -9.46 -18.29 9.11
C ARG A 153 -8.82 -17.21 9.99
N ALA A 154 -9.55 -16.67 10.98
CA ALA A 154 -9.04 -15.59 11.83
C ALA A 154 -7.72 -15.97 12.53
N ALA A 155 -7.57 -17.20 13.01
CA ALA A 155 -6.33 -17.66 13.65
C ALA A 155 -5.11 -17.56 12.72
N HIS A 156 -5.24 -18.02 11.46
CA HIS A 156 -4.17 -17.91 10.47
C HIS A 156 -3.90 -16.46 10.04
N ALA A 157 -4.95 -15.64 9.95
CA ALA A 157 -4.81 -14.22 9.67
C ALA A 157 -4.04 -13.49 10.77
N ILE A 158 -4.32 -13.81 12.04
CA ILE A 158 -3.62 -13.24 13.20
C ILE A 158 -2.15 -13.68 13.19
N GLU A 159 -1.87 -14.97 13.00
CA GLU A 159 -0.50 -15.49 12.92
C GLU A 159 0.32 -14.78 11.82
N ALA A 160 -0.22 -14.73 10.59
CA ALA A 160 0.44 -14.07 9.47
C ALA A 160 0.62 -12.55 9.67
N ALA A 161 -0.29 -11.93 10.42
CA ALA A 161 -0.24 -10.51 10.74
C ALA A 161 0.78 -10.21 11.83
N SER A 162 0.89 -11.07 12.85
CA SER A 162 1.92 -10.99 13.90
C SER A 162 3.33 -11.10 13.34
N ASP A 163 3.56 -11.91 12.30
CA ASP A 163 4.87 -11.95 11.61
C ASP A 163 5.30 -10.63 10.96
N ARG A 164 4.36 -9.66 10.84
CA ARG A 164 4.55 -8.38 10.16
C ARG A 164 4.28 -7.16 11.05
N ASP A 165 3.89 -7.38 12.31
CA ASP A 165 3.53 -6.32 13.26
C ASP A 165 4.68 -5.37 13.57
N TRP A 166 5.93 -5.84 13.48
CA TRP A 166 7.13 -5.04 13.75
C TRP A 166 7.24 -3.79 12.86
N ARG A 167 6.72 -3.83 11.62
CA ARG A 167 6.67 -2.65 10.74
C ARG A 167 5.69 -1.62 11.26
N TRP A 168 4.55 -2.09 11.75
CA TRP A 168 3.57 -1.23 12.42
C TRP A 168 4.17 -0.65 13.70
N LEU A 169 4.81 -1.48 14.52
CA LEU A 169 5.50 -1.03 15.73
C LEU A 169 6.53 0.07 15.45
N GLU A 170 7.34 -0.10 14.41
CA GLU A 170 8.36 0.87 14.04
C GLU A 170 7.77 2.19 13.50
N ALA A 171 6.69 2.13 12.71
CA ALA A 171 6.14 3.29 12.01
C ALA A 171 5.01 4.02 12.76
N LEU A 172 4.21 3.28 13.54
CA LEU A 172 2.97 3.72 14.18
C LEU A 172 2.93 3.39 15.68
N GLY A 173 3.84 2.58 16.20
CA GLY A 173 3.86 2.22 17.62
C GLY A 173 3.04 0.96 17.95
N PRO A 174 2.74 0.71 19.24
CA PRO A 174 2.23 -0.59 19.69
C PRO A 174 0.94 -1.04 18.99
N ILE A 175 0.88 -2.33 18.68
CA ILE A 175 -0.29 -2.98 18.08
C ILE A 175 -0.57 -4.31 18.77
N THR A 176 -1.84 -4.58 19.03
CA THR A 176 -2.36 -5.86 19.50
C THR A 176 -3.34 -6.39 18.47
N ILE A 177 -3.10 -7.60 17.98
CA ILE A 177 -3.96 -8.29 17.02
C ILE A 177 -4.63 -9.46 17.74
N ARG A 178 -5.98 -9.48 17.76
CA ARG A 178 -6.75 -10.45 18.55
C ARG A 178 -7.96 -10.98 17.80
N PRO A 179 -8.47 -12.18 18.14
CA PRO A 179 -9.75 -12.64 17.63
C PRO A 179 -10.91 -11.77 18.17
N ALA A 180 -11.98 -11.67 17.39
CA ALA A 180 -13.25 -11.12 17.85
C ALA A 180 -13.88 -12.00 18.93
N ALA A 181 -14.44 -11.37 19.96
CA ALA A 181 -15.26 -12.09 20.94
C ALA A 181 -16.58 -12.55 20.28
N PRO A 182 -17.23 -13.65 20.76
CA PRO A 182 -18.48 -14.16 20.18
C PRO A 182 -19.60 -13.11 20.05
N GLU A 183 -19.64 -12.15 20.96
CA GLU A 183 -20.60 -11.04 21.01
C GLU A 183 -20.18 -9.80 20.19
N GLU A 184 -18.93 -9.74 19.75
CA GLU A 184 -18.36 -8.58 19.06
C GLU A 184 -18.67 -8.64 17.56
N ARG A 185 -19.53 -7.73 17.09
CA ARG A 185 -19.92 -7.65 15.69
C ARG A 185 -19.00 -6.70 14.92
N LEU A 186 -18.22 -7.24 14.00
CA LEU A 186 -17.39 -6.44 13.11
C LEU A 186 -18.22 -5.87 11.94
N PRO A 187 -17.98 -4.62 11.52
CA PRO A 187 -18.65 -4.06 10.35
C PRO A 187 -18.25 -4.80 9.07
N ILE A 188 -19.17 -4.85 8.11
CA ILE A 188 -18.87 -5.31 6.75
C ILE A 188 -18.14 -4.19 6.04
N LEU A 189 -16.93 -4.47 5.53
CA LEU A 189 -16.19 -3.50 4.74
C LEU A 189 -16.84 -3.37 3.35
N PRO A 190 -17.03 -2.13 2.85
CA PRO A 190 -17.58 -1.94 1.51
C PRO A 190 -16.58 -2.43 0.46
N SER A 191 -17.06 -3.15 -0.55
CA SER A 191 -16.22 -3.52 -1.70
C SER A 191 -15.90 -2.26 -2.50
N ILE A 192 -14.63 -2.07 -2.83
CA ILE A 192 -14.17 -0.94 -3.62
C ILE A 192 -14.08 -1.39 -5.07
N GLU A 193 -14.97 -0.89 -5.92
CA GLU A 193 -14.82 -1.02 -7.36
C GLU A 193 -13.56 -0.25 -7.80
N HIS A 194 -12.70 -0.88 -8.59
CA HIS A 194 -11.39 -0.36 -9.00
C HIS A 194 -11.55 0.93 -9.83
N ALA A 195 -11.56 2.09 -9.16
CA ALA A 195 -11.86 3.39 -9.78
C ALA A 195 -10.64 4.15 -10.34
N HIS A 196 -9.54 3.45 -10.63
CA HIS A 196 -8.50 3.99 -11.50
C HIS A 196 -8.30 3.03 -12.66
N THR A 197 -8.52 3.54 -13.87
CA THR A 197 -7.97 2.93 -15.09
C THR A 197 -6.45 3.01 -14.93
N ILE A 198 -5.86 2.00 -14.27
CA ILE A 198 -4.41 1.79 -14.28
C ILE A 198 -4.10 1.71 -15.77
N GLY A 199 -3.49 2.79 -16.30
CA GLY A 199 -3.26 2.94 -17.72
C GLY A 199 -2.67 1.64 -18.24
N GLU A 200 -3.31 1.07 -19.26
CA GLU A 200 -2.84 -0.13 -19.95
C GLU A 200 -1.33 0.00 -20.10
N ALA A 201 -0.57 -0.88 -19.44
CA ALA A 201 0.86 -0.97 -19.71
C ALA A 201 0.97 -1.13 -21.24
N PRO A 202 1.78 -0.32 -21.93
CA PRO A 202 1.85 -0.39 -23.39
C PRO A 202 2.10 -1.84 -23.78
N PRO A 203 1.32 -2.41 -24.73
CA PRO A 203 1.43 -3.82 -25.07
C PRO A 203 2.85 -4.09 -25.55
N GLY A 204 3.61 -4.85 -24.76
CA GLY A 204 5.00 -5.20 -25.08
C GLY A 204 6.00 -5.17 -23.92
N VAL A 205 5.59 -5.43 -22.67
CA VAL A 205 6.56 -5.64 -21.57
C VAL A 205 6.56 -7.11 -21.18
N ILE A 206 7.59 -7.84 -21.63
CA ILE A 206 8.47 -8.68 -20.81
C ILE A 206 9.52 -9.27 -21.77
N GLY A 207 10.71 -8.69 -21.73
CA GLY A 207 11.93 -9.22 -22.34
C GLY A 207 13.15 -8.46 -21.80
N GLU A 208 14.19 -9.16 -21.32
CA GLU A 208 15.40 -8.56 -20.74
C GLU A 208 16.12 -7.57 -21.69
N GLN A 209 15.88 -7.67 -22.99
CA GLN A 209 16.39 -6.75 -24.00
C GLN A 209 15.75 -5.35 -23.93
N ASP A 210 14.48 -5.26 -23.52
CA ASP A 210 13.73 -3.98 -23.47
C ASP A 210 14.09 -3.13 -22.24
N PHE A 211 14.56 -3.74 -21.16
CA PHE A 211 15.06 -3.00 -20.00
C PHE A 211 16.34 -2.22 -20.33
N ALA A 212 17.27 -2.85 -21.06
CA ALA A 212 18.49 -2.20 -21.51
C ALA A 212 18.20 -1.05 -22.49
N GLU A 213 17.24 -1.23 -23.40
CA GLU A 213 16.87 -0.24 -24.40
C GLU A 213 16.09 0.94 -23.77
N ASN A 214 15.21 0.68 -22.80
CA ASN A 214 14.50 1.71 -22.05
C ASN A 214 15.42 2.51 -21.13
N ALA A 215 16.39 1.85 -20.48
CA ALA A 215 17.44 2.53 -19.71
C ALA A 215 18.28 3.45 -20.61
N ARG A 216 18.68 2.98 -21.80
CA ARG A 216 19.41 3.79 -22.80
C ARG A 216 18.58 4.98 -23.28
N ARG A 217 17.30 4.77 -23.58
CA ARG A 217 16.40 5.82 -24.08
C ARG A 217 16.11 6.89 -23.01
N SER A 218 15.99 6.48 -21.75
CA SER A 218 15.85 7.38 -20.59
C SER A 218 17.11 8.21 -20.35
N LEU A 219 18.29 7.57 -20.35
CA LEU A 219 19.58 8.26 -20.21
C LEU A 219 19.83 9.24 -21.37
N ARG A 220 19.54 8.85 -22.61
CA ARG A 220 19.71 9.69 -23.79
C ARG A 220 18.87 10.97 -23.71
N ARG A 221 17.59 10.87 -23.31
CA ARG A 221 16.72 12.03 -23.10
C ARG A 221 17.21 12.93 -21.96
N HIS A 222 17.80 12.35 -20.92
CA HIS A 222 18.36 13.12 -19.80
C HIS A 222 19.63 13.87 -20.23
N PHE A 223 20.52 13.24 -20.99
CA PHE A 223 21.71 13.87 -21.57
C PHE A 223 21.37 14.96 -22.59
N GLU A 224 20.38 14.74 -23.46
CA GLU A 224 19.91 15.76 -24.42
C GLU A 224 19.36 16.99 -23.70
N LYS A 225 18.63 16.80 -22.58
CA LYS A 225 18.14 17.91 -21.74
C LYS A 225 19.26 18.66 -21.00
N MET A 226 20.32 17.97 -20.56
CA MET A 226 21.47 18.65 -19.94
C MET A 226 22.26 19.47 -20.97
N LEU A 227 22.50 18.92 -22.16
CA LEU A 227 23.23 19.61 -23.22
C LEU A 227 22.46 20.83 -23.77
N ALA A 228 21.13 20.74 -23.87
CA ALA A 228 20.29 21.89 -24.24
C ALA A 228 20.39 23.03 -23.21
N ARG A 229 20.42 22.68 -21.91
CA ARG A 229 20.62 23.67 -20.83
C ARG A 229 22.04 24.25 -20.82
N GLU A 230 23.05 23.48 -21.22
CA GLU A 230 24.43 23.99 -21.33
C GLU A 230 24.58 24.97 -22.50
N SER A 231 23.86 24.76 -23.62
CA SER A 231 23.86 25.69 -24.75
C SER A 231 23.16 27.02 -24.45
N GLU A 232 22.15 27.04 -23.58
CA GLU A 232 21.48 28.27 -23.13
C GLU A 232 22.33 29.10 -22.15
N VAL A 233 23.32 28.49 -21.49
CA VAL A 233 24.21 29.17 -20.54
C VAL A 233 25.46 29.76 -21.22
N ARG A 234 25.73 29.38 -22.48
CA ARG A 234 26.87 29.90 -23.29
C ARG A 234 26.49 30.96 -24.33
N SER A 235 25.22 31.32 -24.44
CA SER A 235 24.71 32.45 -25.26
C SER A 235 24.50 33.68 -24.41
#